data_AF-A0A090T7G2-F1
#
_entry.id   AF-A0A090T7G2-F1
#
_cell.length_a   1.000
_cell.length_b   1.000
_cell.length_c   1.000
_cell.angle_alpha   90.00
_cell.angle_beta   90.00
_cell.angle_gamma   90.00
#
_symmetry.space_group_name_H-M   'P 1'
#
loop_
_entity.id
_entity.type
_entity.pdbx_description
1 polymer ?
#
loop_
_entity_poly.entity_id
_entity_poly.type
_entity_poly.pdbx_seq_one_letter_code
_entity_poly.pdbx_strand_id
1 'polypeptide(L)'
;MATAATNNLDITLGQVLMVTIPATLTGVLIAATWSLKRGKELNDDPEFLERMKDPQFKAQLIDTSEASTGEAGIKESQTAKRGLTVFLLGILTVICVAMFGKDLGLLPDGVSTSTALQFLMLSVGAIILLTTNVDPKKIVNTNVFIAGMSAVIIIFGIAWMSDTIIAYNKPYIISLVEDVVKSHPWTFAIAMYVSSVFLKSQAAVLTIMLPLGFALGIPAEVLIGVLPACYAYYFFPFYPSDLAAITFDRSGTTKIGKYILNHSFLIPGFIGVITATAIGYAISTGVLPIWLWAIAVTGLAFAVNSYMNRMSSETLKLA
;
A
#
# COMPACT_ATOMS: atom_id res chain seq x y z
N MET A 1 0.67 13.39 16.99
CA MET A 1 1.49 13.69 18.20
C MET A 1 1.90 15.14 18.24
N ALA A 2 2.76 15.64 17.34
CA ALA A 2 3.16 17.06 17.32
C ALA A 2 1.95 18.01 17.30
N THR A 3 0.98 17.77 16.42
CA THR A 3 -0.25 18.58 16.34
C THR A 3 -1.14 18.49 17.59
N ALA A 4 -1.20 17.34 18.26
CA ALA A 4 -2.00 17.18 19.48
C ALA A 4 -1.37 17.96 20.65
N ALA A 5 -0.04 17.88 20.78
CA ALA A 5 0.72 18.64 21.79
C ALA A 5 0.56 20.15 21.61
N THR A 6 0.59 20.66 20.36
CA THR A 6 0.37 22.09 20.07
C THR A 6 -1.05 22.56 20.39
N ASN A 7 -2.03 21.63 20.47
CA ASN A 7 -3.43 21.94 20.78
C ASN A 7 -3.81 21.57 22.23
N ASN A 8 -2.84 21.32 23.11
CA ASN A 8 -3.05 20.95 24.53
C ASN A 8 -3.93 19.71 24.74
N LEU A 9 -3.88 18.76 23.80
CA LEU A 9 -4.63 17.51 23.90
C LEU A 9 -3.72 16.38 24.36
N ASP A 10 -4.14 15.69 25.42
CA ASP A 10 -3.47 14.49 25.94
C ASP A 10 -3.86 13.26 25.11
N ILE A 11 -3.44 13.27 23.84
CA ILE A 11 -3.63 12.16 22.90
C ILE A 11 -2.29 11.45 22.77
N THR A 12 -2.25 10.21 23.23
CA THR A 12 -1.13 9.29 23.09
C THR A 12 -1.12 8.61 21.71
N LEU A 13 0.07 8.17 21.26
CA LEU A 13 0.19 7.36 20.06
C LEU A 13 -0.64 6.07 20.18
N GLY A 14 -0.66 5.46 21.36
CA GLY A 14 -1.46 4.27 21.65
C GLY A 14 -2.95 4.48 21.36
N GLN A 15 -3.54 5.60 21.79
CA GLN A 15 -4.94 5.93 21.50
C GLN A 15 -5.23 6.06 20.01
N VAL A 16 -4.33 6.68 19.25
CA VAL A 16 -4.48 6.79 17.79
C VAL A 16 -4.38 5.41 17.13
N LEU A 17 -3.42 4.58 17.55
CA LEU A 17 -3.22 3.23 17.00
C LEU A 17 -4.37 2.28 17.33
N MET A 18 -4.97 2.38 18.53
CA MET A 18 -6.13 1.59 18.93
C MET A 18 -7.36 1.85 18.06
N VAL A 19 -7.44 2.99 17.37
CA VAL A 19 -8.51 3.27 16.40
C VAL A 19 -8.06 2.91 14.99
N THR A 20 -6.89 3.40 14.58
CA THR A 20 -6.44 3.36 13.18
C THR A 20 -6.05 1.96 12.71
N ILE A 21 -5.43 1.13 13.55
CA ILE A 21 -5.08 -0.26 13.18
C ILE A 21 -6.36 -1.08 12.94
N PRO A 22 -7.32 -1.16 13.87
CA PRO A 22 -8.59 -1.82 13.63
C PRO A 22 -9.34 -1.34 12.39
N ALA A 23 -9.44 -0.02 12.23
CA ALA A 23 -10.13 0.62 11.12
C ALA A 23 -9.52 0.25 9.77
N THR A 24 -8.21 0.46 9.62
CA THR A 24 -7.51 0.21 8.35
C THR A 24 -7.42 -1.27 8.02
N LEU A 25 -7.22 -2.15 9.01
CA LEU A 25 -7.28 -3.60 8.82
C LEU A 25 -8.65 -4.03 8.29
N THR A 26 -9.74 -3.49 8.85
CA THR A 26 -11.11 -3.80 8.41
C THR A 26 -11.35 -3.33 6.98
N GLY A 27 -10.90 -2.11 6.65
CA GLY A 27 -10.98 -1.58 5.29
C GLY A 27 -10.25 -2.47 4.28
N VAL A 28 -9.03 -2.90 4.61
CA VAL A 28 -8.24 -3.82 3.76
C VAL A 28 -8.93 -5.17 3.59
N LEU A 29 -9.43 -5.77 4.67
CA LEU A 29 -10.12 -7.06 4.61
C LEU A 29 -11.39 -7.00 3.76
N ILE A 30 -12.18 -5.94 3.88
CA ILE A 30 -13.41 -5.77 3.09
C ILE A 30 -13.08 -5.50 1.62
N ALA A 31 -12.09 -4.65 1.34
CA ALA A 31 -11.63 -4.43 -0.03
C ALA A 31 -11.07 -5.71 -0.68
N ALA A 32 -10.28 -6.50 0.07
CA ALA A 32 -9.72 -7.76 -0.41
C ALA A 32 -10.80 -8.80 -0.67
N THR A 33 -11.73 -9.00 0.26
CA THR A 33 -12.84 -9.96 0.10
C THR A 33 -13.77 -9.60 -1.05
N TRP A 34 -14.03 -8.31 -1.27
CA TRP A 34 -14.73 -7.85 -2.46
C TRP A 34 -13.93 -8.17 -3.73
N SER A 35 -12.61 -7.95 -3.70
CA SER A 35 -11.72 -8.21 -4.84
C SER A 35 -11.61 -9.69 -5.21
N LEU A 36 -11.84 -10.63 -4.27
CA LEU A 36 -11.85 -12.07 -4.55
C LEU A 36 -12.95 -12.49 -5.54
N LYS A 37 -14.03 -11.71 -5.65
CA LYS A 37 -15.14 -11.98 -6.58
C LYS A 37 -15.12 -11.04 -7.79
N ARG A 38 -14.04 -10.27 -7.95
CA ARG A 38 -13.94 -9.25 -8.98
C ARG A 38 -13.16 -9.79 -10.17
N GLY A 39 -13.78 -9.68 -11.34
CA GLY A 39 -13.15 -10.10 -12.60
C GLY A 39 -13.40 -11.59 -12.87
N LYS A 40 -12.64 -12.12 -13.82
CA LYS A 40 -12.66 -13.53 -14.18
C LYS A 40 -11.32 -14.15 -13.78
N GLU A 41 -11.34 -15.43 -13.46
CA GLU A 41 -10.11 -16.20 -13.36
C GLU A 41 -9.40 -16.21 -14.71
N LEU A 42 -8.05 -16.24 -14.71
CA LEU A 42 -7.26 -16.09 -15.94
C LEU A 42 -7.56 -17.18 -16.99
N ASN A 43 -7.89 -18.38 -16.55
CA ASN A 43 -8.30 -19.50 -17.41
C ASN A 43 -9.68 -19.31 -18.05
N ASP A 44 -10.50 -18.38 -17.54
CA ASP A 44 -11.84 -18.08 -18.01
C ASP A 44 -11.96 -16.68 -18.63
N ASP A 45 -10.88 -15.88 -18.63
CA ASP A 45 -10.84 -14.53 -19.19
C ASP A 45 -10.57 -14.57 -20.71
N PRO A 46 -11.56 -14.22 -21.57
CA PRO A 46 -11.37 -14.25 -23.03
C PRO A 46 -10.29 -13.28 -23.52
N GLU A 47 -10.09 -12.13 -22.86
CA GLU A 47 -9.06 -11.16 -23.26
C GLU A 47 -7.66 -11.74 -22.99
N PHE A 48 -7.48 -12.37 -21.83
CA PHE A 48 -6.23 -13.04 -21.49
C PHE A 48 -5.97 -14.26 -22.39
N LEU A 49 -6.97 -15.12 -22.57
CA LEU A 49 -6.87 -16.30 -23.44
C LEU A 49 -6.56 -15.93 -24.90
N GLU A 50 -7.09 -14.81 -25.40
CA GLU A 50 -6.75 -14.32 -26.73
C GLU A 50 -5.28 -13.91 -26.81
N ARG A 51 -4.78 -13.16 -25.81
CA ARG A 51 -3.36 -12.78 -25.73
C ARG A 51 -2.44 -14.00 -25.61
N MET A 52 -2.89 -15.06 -24.93
CA MET A 52 -2.14 -16.32 -24.81
C MET A 52 -1.93 -17.05 -26.14
N LYS A 53 -2.67 -16.69 -27.21
CA LYS A 53 -2.42 -17.20 -28.57
C LYS A 53 -1.14 -16.62 -29.18
N ASP A 54 -0.67 -15.46 -28.72
CA ASP A 54 0.62 -14.90 -29.14
C ASP A 54 1.77 -15.67 -28.46
N PRO A 55 2.63 -16.36 -29.23
CA PRO A 55 3.77 -17.09 -28.68
C PRO A 55 4.76 -16.20 -27.93
N GLN A 56 4.92 -14.93 -28.33
CA GLN A 56 5.85 -14.01 -27.67
C GLN A 56 5.33 -13.62 -26.28
N PHE A 57 4.05 -13.27 -26.18
CA PHE A 57 3.41 -12.98 -24.89
C PHE A 57 3.46 -14.20 -23.95
N LYS A 58 3.14 -15.39 -24.46
CA LYS A 58 3.22 -16.62 -23.67
C LYS A 58 4.65 -16.91 -23.18
N ALA A 59 5.66 -16.71 -24.02
CA ALA A 59 7.05 -16.88 -23.63
C ALA A 59 7.48 -15.90 -22.53
N GLN A 60 6.93 -14.68 -22.53
CA GLN A 60 7.17 -13.68 -21.48
C GLN A 60 6.52 -14.02 -20.13
N LEU A 61 5.60 -15.00 -20.05
CA LEU A 61 4.98 -15.44 -18.80
C LEU A 61 5.68 -16.64 -18.17
N ILE A 62 6.40 -17.42 -18.98
CA ILE A 62 7.13 -18.60 -18.54
C ILE A 62 8.54 -18.14 -18.16
N ASP A 63 8.88 -18.19 -16.88
CA ASP A 63 10.27 -17.97 -16.48
C ASP A 63 11.10 -19.21 -16.79
N THR A 64 12.00 -19.09 -17.77
CA THR A 64 12.97 -20.12 -18.18
C THR A 64 14.09 -20.32 -17.16
N SER A 65 13.85 -20.01 -15.88
CA SER A 65 14.69 -20.53 -14.81
C SER A 65 14.40 -22.02 -14.75
N GLU A 66 15.16 -22.82 -15.52
CA GLU A 66 15.10 -24.27 -15.49
C GLU A 66 15.13 -24.72 -14.03
N ALA A 67 14.03 -25.27 -13.53
CA ALA A 67 14.05 -25.98 -12.27
C ALA A 67 14.96 -27.21 -12.48
N SER A 68 16.24 -27.03 -12.21
CA SER A 68 17.24 -28.04 -12.53
C SER A 68 17.00 -29.26 -11.64
N THR A 69 16.56 -30.40 -12.19
CA THR A 69 16.33 -31.61 -11.39
C THR A 69 17.67 -32.21 -10.95
N GLY A 70 17.76 -32.71 -9.71
CA GLY A 70 18.98 -33.33 -9.15
C GLY A 70 19.82 -32.38 -8.28
N GLU A 71 21.14 -32.58 -8.24
CA GLU A 71 22.05 -31.80 -7.38
C GLU A 71 22.06 -30.30 -7.68
N ALA A 72 21.83 -29.91 -8.95
CA ALA A 72 21.74 -28.52 -9.37
C ALA A 72 20.54 -27.81 -8.72
N GLY A 73 19.35 -28.42 -8.72
CA GLY A 73 18.17 -27.85 -8.07
C GLY A 73 18.25 -27.82 -6.56
N ILE A 74 18.95 -28.78 -5.95
CA ILE A 74 19.25 -28.73 -4.52
C ILE A 74 20.13 -27.52 -4.20
N LYS A 75 21.18 -27.27 -4.99
CA LYS A 75 22.06 -26.08 -4.83
C LYS A 75 21.30 -24.78 -5.08
N GLU A 76 20.42 -24.73 -6.08
CA GLU A 76 19.56 -23.58 -6.35
C GLU A 76 18.58 -23.33 -5.19
N SER A 77 17.96 -24.38 -4.65
CA SER A 77 17.07 -24.28 -3.48
C SER A 77 17.81 -23.78 -2.23
N GLN A 78 19.04 -24.26 -1.98
CA GLN A 78 19.84 -23.77 -0.85
C GLN A 78 20.27 -22.32 -1.03
N THR A 79 20.62 -21.92 -2.26
CA THR A 79 20.95 -20.53 -2.59
C THR A 79 19.74 -19.61 -2.40
N ALA A 80 18.56 -20.05 -2.85
CA ALA A 80 17.31 -19.34 -2.64
C ALA A 80 16.97 -19.21 -1.15
N LYS A 81 17.11 -20.27 -0.36
CA LYS A 81 16.93 -20.24 1.11
C LYS A 81 17.86 -19.26 1.79
N ARG A 82 19.15 -19.24 1.41
CA ARG A 82 20.13 -18.29 1.95
C ARG A 82 19.73 -16.85 1.61
N GLY A 83 19.42 -16.58 0.35
CA GLY A 83 18.97 -15.26 -0.10
C GLY A 83 17.69 -14.79 0.63
N LEU A 84 16.69 -15.67 0.74
CA LEU A 84 15.45 -15.40 1.46
C LEU A 84 15.69 -15.14 2.95
N THR A 85 16.60 -15.90 3.58
CA THR A 85 16.93 -15.71 5.00
C THR A 85 17.55 -14.34 5.24
N VAL A 86 18.52 -13.95 4.41
CA VAL A 86 19.14 -12.61 4.49
C VAL A 86 18.12 -11.52 4.22
N PHE A 87 17.22 -11.72 3.24
CA PHE A 87 16.13 -10.78 2.96
C PHE A 87 15.19 -10.59 4.16
N LEU A 88 14.73 -11.68 4.79
CA LEU A 88 13.86 -11.62 5.97
C LEU A 88 14.56 -10.98 7.18
N LEU A 89 15.83 -11.31 7.42
CA LEU A 89 16.63 -10.64 8.45
C LEU A 89 16.84 -9.15 8.14
N GLY A 90 16.99 -8.81 6.86
CA GLY A 90 17.05 -7.43 6.39
C GLY A 90 15.77 -6.66 6.67
N ILE A 91 14.59 -7.24 6.38
CA ILE A 91 13.29 -6.65 6.73
C ILE A 91 13.20 -6.40 8.23
N LEU A 92 13.53 -7.40 9.05
CA LEU A 92 13.50 -7.26 10.50
C LEU A 92 14.43 -6.13 10.97
N THR A 93 15.63 -6.04 10.39
CA THR A 93 16.60 -4.97 10.68
C THR A 93 16.04 -3.60 10.30
N VAL A 94 15.44 -3.47 9.12
CA VAL A 94 14.80 -2.23 8.65
C VAL A 94 13.67 -1.81 9.59
N ILE A 95 12.83 -2.75 10.05
CA ILE A 95 11.75 -2.47 11.01
C ILE A 95 12.34 -1.97 12.35
N CYS A 96 13.36 -2.66 12.88
CA CYS A 96 14.03 -2.25 14.12
C CYS A 96 14.64 -0.85 14.00
N VAL A 97 15.33 -0.55 12.91
CA VAL A 97 15.92 0.78 12.67
C VAL A 97 14.85 1.84 12.44
N ALA A 98 13.75 1.53 11.74
CA ALA A 98 12.65 2.46 11.53
C ALA A 98 11.95 2.83 12.85
N MET A 99 11.78 1.85 13.76
CA MET A 99 11.10 2.06 15.03
C MET A 99 11.99 2.69 16.11
N PHE A 100 13.24 2.24 16.21
CA PHE A 100 14.12 2.57 17.34
C PHE A 100 15.40 3.29 16.92
N GLY A 101 15.69 3.40 15.62
CA GLY A 101 16.98 3.90 15.14
C GLY A 101 17.27 5.34 15.53
N LYS A 102 16.23 6.18 15.70
CA LYS A 102 16.40 7.55 16.19
C LYS A 102 16.80 7.58 17.67
N ASP A 103 16.11 6.81 18.50
CA ASP A 103 16.34 6.78 19.95
C ASP A 103 17.67 6.07 20.31
N LEU A 104 18.07 5.11 19.48
CA LEU A 104 19.32 4.36 19.61
C LEU A 104 20.53 5.04 18.94
N GLY A 105 20.36 6.19 18.28
CA GLY A 105 21.45 6.88 17.58
C GLY A 105 22.01 6.11 16.37
N LEU A 106 21.22 5.23 15.77
CA LEU A 106 21.61 4.43 14.59
C LEU A 106 21.43 5.20 13.26
N LEU A 107 20.76 6.35 13.29
CA LEU A 107 20.54 7.19 12.13
C LEU A 107 21.67 8.24 12.01
N PRO A 108 22.29 8.40 10.84
CA PRO A 108 23.32 9.42 10.64
C PRO A 108 22.76 10.84 10.82
N ASP A 109 23.54 11.71 11.44
CA ASP A 109 23.19 13.12 11.59
C ASP A 109 23.00 13.80 10.22
N GLY A 110 21.92 14.57 10.08
CA GLY A 110 21.60 15.31 8.86
C GLY A 110 21.00 14.48 7.72
N VAL A 111 20.84 13.16 7.89
CA VAL A 111 20.21 12.28 6.88
C VAL A 111 18.76 12.00 7.25
N SER A 112 17.85 12.15 6.29
CA SER A 112 16.43 11.80 6.53
C SER A 112 16.29 10.31 6.83
N THR A 113 15.38 9.94 7.74
CA THR A 113 15.10 8.53 8.04
C THR A 113 14.76 7.73 6.78
N SER A 114 14.01 8.33 5.84
CA SER A 114 13.70 7.71 4.55
C SER A 114 14.97 7.37 3.76
N THR A 115 15.89 8.31 3.65
CA THR A 115 17.17 8.12 2.94
C THR A 115 18.02 7.07 3.64
N ALA A 116 18.12 7.11 4.97
CA ALA A 116 18.88 6.11 5.74
C ALA A 116 18.35 4.69 5.53
N LEU A 117 17.02 4.51 5.55
CA LEU A 117 16.38 3.22 5.29
C LEU A 117 16.60 2.74 3.84
N GLN A 118 16.61 3.64 2.86
CA GLN A 118 16.94 3.27 1.46
C GLN A 118 18.36 2.73 1.34
N PHE A 119 19.35 3.37 1.97
CA PHE A 119 20.73 2.86 2.01
C PHE A 119 20.80 1.49 2.69
N LEU A 120 20.11 1.32 3.83
CA LEU A 120 20.05 0.03 4.53
C LEU A 120 19.46 -1.07 3.63
N MET A 121 18.38 -0.79 2.90
CA MET A 121 17.76 -1.74 1.97
C MET A 121 18.72 -2.11 0.81
N LEU A 122 19.44 -1.13 0.26
CA LEU A 122 20.47 -1.38 -0.77
C LEU A 122 21.63 -2.23 -0.21
N SER A 123 22.06 -1.97 1.03
CA SER A 123 23.08 -2.78 1.71
C SER A 123 22.64 -4.22 1.92
N VAL A 124 21.38 -4.46 2.32
CA VAL A 124 20.82 -5.82 2.39
C VAL A 124 20.87 -6.49 1.02
N GLY A 125 20.50 -5.79 -0.05
CA GLY A 125 20.62 -6.29 -1.43
C GLY A 125 22.06 -6.69 -1.79
N ALA A 126 23.05 -5.88 -1.42
CA ALA A 126 24.46 -6.20 -1.61
C ALA A 126 24.88 -7.44 -0.81
N ILE A 127 24.46 -7.57 0.45
CA ILE A 127 24.74 -8.75 1.28
C ILE A 127 24.10 -10.01 0.67
N ILE A 128 22.89 -9.92 0.11
CA ILE A 128 22.26 -11.03 -0.61
C ILE A 128 23.18 -11.48 -1.76
N LEU A 129 23.65 -10.57 -2.62
CA LEU A 129 24.54 -10.93 -3.72
C LEU A 129 25.85 -11.56 -3.25
N LEU A 130 26.47 -11.00 -2.21
CA LEU A 130 27.73 -11.51 -1.66
C LEU A 130 27.56 -12.90 -1.02
N THR A 131 26.41 -13.18 -0.40
CA THR A 131 26.17 -14.45 0.31
C THR A 131 25.64 -15.55 -0.60
N THR A 132 24.88 -15.20 -1.64
CA THR A 132 24.35 -16.17 -2.62
C THR A 132 25.30 -16.44 -3.77
N ASN A 133 26.24 -15.53 -4.04
CA ASN A 133 27.20 -15.61 -5.14
C ASN A 133 26.51 -15.81 -6.51
N VAL A 134 25.34 -15.22 -6.67
CA VAL A 134 24.58 -15.20 -7.93
C VAL A 134 25.25 -14.23 -8.89
N ASP A 135 25.45 -14.64 -10.14
CA ASP A 135 26.01 -13.80 -11.19
C ASP A 135 25.09 -12.58 -11.44
N PRO A 136 25.55 -11.34 -11.15
CA PRO A 136 24.76 -10.13 -11.37
C PRO A 136 24.31 -9.96 -12.83
N LYS A 137 25.07 -10.49 -13.79
CA LYS A 137 24.69 -10.44 -15.22
C LYS A 137 23.43 -11.24 -15.49
N LYS A 138 23.19 -12.34 -14.76
CA LYS A 138 21.95 -13.11 -14.91
C LYS A 138 20.76 -12.30 -14.40
N ILE A 139 20.92 -11.57 -13.30
CA ILE A 139 19.86 -10.76 -12.69
C ILE A 139 19.36 -9.69 -13.66
N VAL A 140 20.27 -8.92 -14.28
CA VAL A 140 19.88 -7.82 -15.17
C VAL A 140 19.19 -8.27 -16.46
N ASN A 141 19.38 -9.53 -16.84
CA ASN A 141 18.74 -10.14 -18.01
C ASN A 141 17.45 -10.90 -17.66
N THR A 142 17.02 -10.90 -16.39
CA THR A 142 15.72 -11.49 -16.04
C THR A 142 14.56 -10.60 -16.47
N ASN A 143 13.45 -11.23 -16.86
CA ASN A 143 12.21 -10.51 -17.18
C ASN A 143 11.74 -9.63 -16.01
N VAL A 144 11.90 -10.10 -14.78
CA VAL A 144 11.53 -9.35 -13.56
C VAL A 144 12.36 -8.07 -13.40
N PHE A 145 13.68 -8.16 -13.61
CA PHE A 145 14.54 -6.97 -13.50
C PHE A 145 14.30 -5.97 -14.63
N ILE A 146 14.18 -6.45 -15.87
CA ILE A 146 13.91 -5.58 -17.04
C ILE A 146 12.57 -4.86 -16.86
N ALA A 147 11.51 -5.58 -16.49
CA ALA A 147 10.20 -5.00 -16.19
C ALA A 147 10.29 -4.00 -15.03
N GLY A 148 11.00 -4.35 -13.95
CA GLY A 148 11.21 -3.47 -12.81
C GLY A 148 11.95 -2.17 -13.15
N MET A 149 13.04 -2.24 -13.93
CA MET A 149 13.80 -1.06 -14.34
C MET A 149 13.00 -0.15 -15.28
N SER A 150 12.23 -0.74 -16.21
CA SER A 150 11.30 0.02 -17.04
C SER A 150 10.23 0.72 -16.20
N ALA A 151 9.65 -0.01 -15.22
CA ALA A 151 8.69 0.54 -14.26
C ALA A 151 9.27 1.73 -13.51
N VAL A 152 10.49 1.64 -13.00
CA VAL A 152 11.15 2.70 -12.25
C VAL A 152 11.23 4.00 -13.05
N ILE A 153 11.61 3.93 -14.33
CA ILE A 153 11.70 5.11 -15.21
C ILE A 153 10.30 5.73 -15.43
N ILE A 154 9.30 4.90 -15.70
CA ILE A 154 7.91 5.34 -15.92
C ILE A 154 7.33 6.00 -14.66
N ILE A 155 7.52 5.33 -13.50
CA ILE A 155 7.08 5.80 -12.19
C ILE A 155 7.71 7.16 -11.88
N PHE A 156 9.03 7.30 -12.04
CA PHE A 156 9.70 8.57 -11.74
C PHE A 156 9.21 9.70 -12.65
N GLY A 157 9.06 9.45 -13.96
CA GLY A 157 8.58 10.47 -14.89
C GLY A 157 7.17 10.97 -14.54
N ILE A 158 6.22 10.05 -14.38
CA ILE A 158 4.83 10.40 -14.08
C ILE A 158 4.70 11.03 -12.68
N ALA A 159 5.36 10.46 -11.68
CA ALA A 159 5.31 10.96 -10.31
C ALA A 159 5.90 12.37 -10.21
N TRP A 160 7.05 12.63 -10.85
CA TRP A 160 7.72 13.94 -10.84
C TRP A 160 6.89 15.03 -11.51
N MET A 161 6.33 14.76 -12.70
CA MET A 161 5.45 15.71 -13.39
C MET A 161 4.22 16.05 -12.53
N SER A 162 3.55 15.01 -12.02
CA SER A 162 2.38 15.18 -11.15
C SER A 162 2.72 15.98 -9.89
N ASP A 163 3.86 15.69 -9.26
CA ASP A 163 4.31 16.38 -8.04
C ASP A 163 4.62 17.85 -8.29
N THR A 164 5.25 18.18 -9.41
CA THR A 164 5.56 19.57 -9.79
C THR A 164 4.28 20.43 -9.89
N ILE A 165 3.24 19.92 -10.55
CA ILE A 165 1.96 20.65 -10.71
C ILE A 165 1.25 20.81 -9.37
N ILE A 166 1.19 19.74 -8.58
CA ILE A 166 0.51 19.73 -7.28
C ILE A 166 1.23 20.63 -6.27
N ALA A 167 2.56 20.56 -6.21
CA ALA A 167 3.35 21.35 -5.28
C ALA A 167 3.20 22.86 -5.55
N TYR A 168 3.17 23.25 -6.82
CA TYR A 168 2.93 24.65 -7.22
C TYR A 168 1.53 25.14 -6.81
N ASN A 169 0.49 24.32 -7.02
CA ASN A 169 -0.90 24.68 -6.74
C ASN A 169 -1.34 24.40 -5.29
N LYS A 170 -0.46 23.86 -4.45
CA LYS A 170 -0.77 23.44 -3.08
C LYS A 170 -1.46 24.52 -2.25
N PRO A 171 -1.01 25.79 -2.21
CA PRO A 171 -1.69 26.83 -1.43
C PRO A 171 -3.14 27.06 -1.88
N TYR A 172 -3.40 27.04 -3.19
CA TYR A 172 -4.73 27.21 -3.76
C TYR A 172 -5.65 26.02 -3.45
N ILE A 173 -5.13 24.79 -3.55
CA ILE A 173 -5.88 23.58 -3.19
C ILE A 173 -6.29 23.61 -1.72
N ILE A 174 -5.38 24.04 -0.84
CA ILE A 174 -5.64 24.15 0.59
C ILE A 174 -6.73 25.21 0.86
N SER A 175 -6.66 26.38 0.25
CA SER A 175 -7.65 27.45 0.48
C SER A 175 -9.07 27.01 0.09
N LEU A 176 -9.22 26.27 -1.01
CA LEU A 176 -10.53 25.74 -1.43
C LEU A 176 -11.14 24.82 -0.38
N VAL A 177 -10.31 23.97 0.24
CA VAL A 177 -10.77 23.01 1.24
C VAL A 177 -11.07 23.71 2.57
N GLU A 178 -10.24 24.68 2.98
CA GLU A 178 -10.44 25.42 4.22
C GLU A 178 -11.79 26.13 4.28
N ASP A 179 -12.20 26.81 3.21
CA ASP A 179 -13.46 27.58 3.18
C ASP A 179 -14.70 26.67 3.30
N VAL A 180 -14.64 25.48 2.69
CA VAL A 180 -15.71 24.48 2.79
C VAL A 180 -15.82 23.95 4.22
N VAL A 181 -14.70 23.65 4.87
CA VAL A 181 -14.71 23.10 6.23
C VAL A 181 -15.13 24.17 7.26
N LYS A 182 -14.68 25.42 7.11
CA LYS A 182 -15.08 26.54 7.99
C LYS A 182 -16.60 26.77 7.93
N SER A 183 -17.19 26.68 6.74
CA SER A 183 -18.64 26.87 6.56
C SER A 183 -19.46 25.64 6.95
N HIS A 184 -18.92 24.43 6.75
CA HIS A 184 -19.62 23.17 7.01
C HIS A 184 -18.69 22.16 7.72
N PRO A 185 -18.51 22.24 9.06
CA PRO A 185 -17.55 21.40 9.79
C PRO A 185 -17.76 19.88 9.63
N TRP A 186 -18.99 19.43 9.36
CA TRP A 186 -19.30 18.02 9.10
C TRP A 186 -18.62 17.47 7.84
N THR A 187 -18.22 18.34 6.91
CA THR A 187 -17.51 17.95 5.69
C THR A 187 -16.04 17.62 5.91
N PHE A 188 -15.52 17.75 7.13
CA PHE A 188 -14.09 17.59 7.45
C PHE A 188 -13.46 16.31 6.90
N ALA A 189 -14.12 15.15 7.04
CA ALA A 189 -13.61 13.89 6.50
C ALA A 189 -13.56 13.88 4.97
N ILE A 190 -14.57 14.46 4.32
CA ILE A 190 -14.65 14.58 2.85
C ILE A 190 -13.56 15.55 2.36
N ALA A 191 -13.42 16.69 3.04
CA ALA A 191 -12.38 17.66 2.81
C ALA A 191 -10.97 17.06 2.97
N MET A 192 -10.76 16.23 4.00
CA MET A 192 -9.49 15.51 4.21
C MET A 192 -9.22 14.50 3.09
N TYR A 193 -10.26 13.78 2.64
CA TYR A 193 -10.18 12.88 1.50
C TYR A 193 -9.81 13.61 0.21
N VAL A 194 -10.53 14.68 -0.13
CA VAL A 194 -10.26 15.50 -1.34
C VAL A 194 -8.87 16.12 -1.27
N SER A 195 -8.47 16.66 -0.11
CA SER A 195 -7.10 17.11 0.13
C SER A 195 -6.09 16.00 -0.16
N SER A 196 -6.34 14.78 0.30
CA SER A 196 -5.47 13.63 0.08
C SER A 196 -5.35 13.22 -1.38
N VAL A 197 -6.44 13.29 -2.15
CA VAL A 197 -6.44 13.02 -3.60
C VAL A 197 -5.38 13.86 -4.31
N PHE A 198 -5.22 15.13 -3.89
CA PHE A 198 -4.27 16.04 -4.52
C PHE A 198 -2.90 16.08 -3.82
N LEU A 199 -2.82 16.05 -2.49
CA LEU A 199 -1.57 16.28 -1.76
C LEU A 199 -0.61 15.09 -1.74
N LYS A 200 -1.06 13.88 -2.11
CA LYS A 200 -0.23 12.67 -2.29
C LYS A 200 0.66 12.31 -1.07
N SER A 201 0.32 12.77 0.13
CA SER A 201 1.10 12.56 1.35
C SER A 201 0.21 12.63 2.59
N GLN A 202 0.20 11.55 3.40
CA GLN A 202 -0.68 11.47 4.58
C GLN A 202 -0.21 12.52 5.58
N ALA A 203 1.11 12.58 5.77
CA ALA A 203 1.75 13.52 6.66
C ALA A 203 1.42 14.96 6.26
N ALA A 204 1.54 15.32 4.97
CA ALA A 204 1.21 16.68 4.52
C ALA A 204 -0.26 17.02 4.76
N VAL A 205 -1.19 16.13 4.38
CA VAL A 205 -2.63 16.31 4.60
C VAL A 205 -2.92 16.51 6.08
N LEU A 206 -2.41 15.64 6.95
CA LEU A 206 -2.65 15.72 8.38
C LEU A 206 -2.05 16.98 9.02
N THR A 207 -0.86 17.43 8.56
CA THR A 207 -0.24 18.67 9.06
C THR A 207 -1.04 19.93 8.72
N ILE A 208 -1.87 19.89 7.68
CA ILE A 208 -2.72 21.00 7.26
C ILE A 208 -4.11 20.87 7.89
N MET A 209 -4.72 19.70 7.77
CA MET A 209 -6.13 19.48 8.11
C MET A 209 -6.35 19.35 9.62
N LEU A 210 -5.45 18.71 10.38
CA LEU A 210 -5.68 18.53 11.82
C LEU A 210 -5.67 19.86 12.60
N PRO A 211 -4.72 20.80 12.39
CA PRO A 211 -4.80 22.11 13.02
C PRO A 211 -6.10 22.86 12.70
N LEU A 212 -6.55 22.82 11.45
CA LEU A 212 -7.84 23.40 11.03
C LEU A 212 -9.01 22.76 11.79
N GLY A 213 -9.03 21.44 11.89
CA GLY A 213 -10.07 20.70 12.61
C GLY A 213 -10.15 21.10 14.08
N PHE A 214 -9.00 21.21 14.76
CA PHE A 214 -8.94 21.67 16.15
C PHE A 214 -9.39 23.13 16.31
N ALA A 215 -8.96 24.02 15.40
CA ALA A 215 -9.35 25.43 15.42
C ALA A 215 -10.86 25.64 15.24
N LEU A 216 -11.52 24.73 14.53
CA LEU A 216 -12.97 24.72 14.34
C LEU A 216 -13.75 24.04 15.47
N GLY A 217 -13.06 23.57 16.52
CA GLY A 217 -13.68 22.91 17.67
C GLY A 217 -14.24 21.52 17.34
N ILE A 218 -13.76 20.86 16.28
CA ILE A 218 -14.14 19.47 16.00
C ILE A 218 -13.60 18.57 17.12
N PRO A 219 -14.44 17.72 17.74
CA PRO A 219 -13.99 16.86 18.83
C PRO A 219 -12.82 15.96 18.43
N ALA A 220 -11.87 15.75 19.36
CA ALA A 220 -10.64 15.00 19.11
C ALA A 220 -10.92 13.55 18.68
N GLU A 221 -11.94 12.93 19.26
CA GLU A 221 -12.41 11.60 18.91
C GLU A 221 -12.87 11.51 17.45
N VAL A 222 -13.53 12.56 16.92
CA VAL A 222 -13.95 12.60 15.52
C VAL A 222 -12.72 12.74 14.63
N LEU A 223 -11.79 13.64 14.97
CA LEU A 223 -10.56 13.88 14.22
C LEU A 223 -9.68 12.62 14.13
N ILE A 224 -9.57 11.85 15.22
CA ILE A 224 -8.87 10.56 15.24
C ILE A 224 -9.63 9.51 14.41
N GLY A 225 -10.95 9.44 14.58
CA GLY A 225 -11.78 8.43 13.93
C GLY A 225 -11.76 8.53 12.39
N VAL A 226 -11.68 9.74 11.86
CA VAL A 226 -11.66 9.98 10.41
C VAL A 226 -10.27 10.03 9.79
N LEU A 227 -9.21 9.77 10.55
CA LEU A 227 -7.83 9.72 10.03
C LEU A 227 -7.65 8.86 8.77
N PRO A 228 -8.34 7.71 8.58
CA PRO A 228 -8.21 6.94 7.36
C PRO A 228 -8.58 7.72 6.08
N ALA A 229 -9.39 8.78 6.19
CA ALA A 229 -9.73 9.65 5.06
C ALA A 229 -8.51 10.36 4.46
N CYS A 230 -7.40 10.48 5.19
CA CYS A 230 -6.17 11.06 4.65
C CYS A 230 -5.45 10.17 3.62
N TYR A 231 -5.96 8.98 3.28
CA TYR A 231 -5.40 8.10 2.24
C TYR A 231 -6.29 8.05 1.01
N ALA A 232 -5.97 8.82 -0.04
CA ALA A 232 -6.76 8.87 -1.28
C ALA A 232 -5.89 8.93 -2.55
N TYR A 233 -4.62 8.57 -2.48
CA TYR A 233 -3.68 8.69 -3.61
C TYR A 233 -3.97 7.71 -4.73
N TYR A 234 -4.75 6.66 -4.45
CA TYR A 234 -5.24 5.74 -5.48
C TYR A 234 -6.27 6.40 -6.40
N PHE A 235 -6.88 7.53 -6.02
CA PHE A 235 -7.97 8.13 -6.79
C PHE A 235 -7.55 8.47 -8.22
N PHE A 236 -6.28 8.87 -8.38
CA PHE A 236 -5.65 8.97 -9.67
C PHE A 236 -4.55 7.90 -9.79
N PRO A 237 -4.50 7.10 -10.87
CA PRO A 237 -3.61 5.96 -10.98
C PRO A 237 -2.18 6.36 -11.40
N PHE A 238 -1.63 7.39 -10.77
CA PHE A 238 -0.27 7.88 -11.02
C PHE A 238 0.61 7.82 -9.78
N TYR A 239 0.11 7.27 -8.67
CA TYR A 239 0.93 7.07 -7.49
C TYR A 239 1.95 5.94 -7.74
N PRO A 240 3.19 6.04 -7.24
CA PRO A 240 4.24 5.06 -7.55
C PRO A 240 3.86 3.59 -7.33
N SER A 241 3.10 3.29 -6.27
CA SER A 241 2.64 1.92 -6.00
C SER A 241 1.64 1.40 -7.04
N ASP A 242 0.78 2.28 -7.56
CA ASP A 242 -0.26 1.92 -8.53
C ASP A 242 0.39 1.62 -9.89
N LEU A 243 1.31 2.50 -10.30
CA LEU A 243 2.11 2.34 -11.51
C LEU A 243 3.01 1.11 -11.43
N ALA A 244 3.61 0.85 -10.25
CA ALA A 244 4.37 -0.38 -10.01
C ALA A 244 3.48 -1.62 -10.15
N ALA A 245 2.30 -1.63 -9.51
CA ALA A 245 1.37 -2.76 -9.61
C ALA A 245 0.92 -3.03 -11.05
N ILE A 246 0.64 -1.99 -11.84
CA ILE A 246 0.33 -2.13 -13.28
C ILE A 246 1.53 -2.72 -14.04
N THR A 247 2.74 -2.21 -13.79
CA THR A 247 3.92 -2.61 -14.58
C THR A 247 4.44 -3.99 -14.21
N PHE A 248 4.29 -4.41 -12.94
CA PHE A 248 4.66 -5.75 -12.49
C PHE A 248 3.62 -6.81 -12.86
N ASP A 249 2.39 -6.41 -13.18
CA ASP A 249 1.35 -7.34 -13.63
C ASP A 249 1.59 -7.79 -15.09
N ARG A 250 2.33 -8.90 -15.24
CA ARG A 250 2.58 -9.54 -16.54
C ARG A 250 1.29 -10.03 -17.22
N SER A 251 0.22 -10.30 -16.47
CA SER A 251 -1.06 -10.69 -17.06
C SER A 251 -1.72 -9.52 -17.80
N GLY A 252 -1.40 -8.28 -17.43
CA GLY A 252 -2.00 -7.05 -17.95
C GLY A 252 -3.48 -6.87 -17.60
N THR A 253 -3.98 -7.58 -16.59
CA THR A 253 -5.34 -7.44 -16.08
C THR A 253 -5.48 -6.18 -15.21
N THR A 254 -4.40 -5.77 -14.56
CA THR A 254 -4.25 -4.52 -13.81
C THR A 254 -3.87 -3.40 -14.76
N LYS A 255 -4.85 -2.56 -15.10
CA LYS A 255 -4.67 -1.47 -16.09
C LYS A 255 -5.35 -0.16 -15.71
N ILE A 256 -4.91 0.90 -16.39
CA ILE A 256 -5.66 2.14 -16.59
C ILE A 256 -6.42 1.94 -17.91
N GLY A 257 -7.74 2.07 -17.84
CA GLY A 257 -8.65 1.94 -18.97
C GLY A 257 -8.73 3.22 -19.81
N LYS A 258 -9.84 3.40 -20.51
CA LYS A 258 -10.04 4.51 -21.46
C LYS A 258 -10.04 5.91 -20.80
N TYR A 259 -10.40 5.99 -19.53
CA TYR A 259 -10.52 7.25 -18.78
C TYR A 259 -9.58 7.23 -17.57
N ILE A 260 -9.14 8.41 -17.13
CA ILE A 260 -8.19 8.54 -16.00
C ILE A 260 -8.70 7.84 -14.74
N LEU A 261 -10.01 7.98 -14.44
CA LEU A 261 -10.65 7.35 -13.28
C LEU A 261 -11.15 5.92 -13.55
N ASN A 262 -11.03 5.43 -14.79
CA ASN A 262 -11.32 4.04 -15.11
C ASN A 262 -10.04 3.23 -14.91
N HIS A 263 -9.75 2.79 -13.69
CA HIS A 263 -8.58 1.98 -13.41
C HIS A 263 -8.82 0.96 -12.31
N SER A 264 -7.88 0.03 -12.17
CA SER A 264 -8.03 -1.15 -11.33
C SER A 264 -8.13 -0.83 -9.82
N PHE A 265 -7.59 0.30 -9.37
CA PHE A 265 -7.50 0.66 -7.95
C PHE A 265 -8.68 1.46 -7.39
N LEU A 266 -9.50 2.09 -8.24
CA LEU A 266 -10.49 3.08 -7.77
C LEU A 266 -11.52 2.46 -6.81
N ILE A 267 -12.17 1.37 -7.23
CA ILE A 267 -13.23 0.73 -6.44
C ILE A 267 -12.68 0.09 -5.15
N PRO A 268 -11.61 -0.75 -5.18
CA PRO A 268 -11.02 -1.27 -3.94
C PRO A 268 -10.56 -0.16 -2.98
N GLY A 269 -9.98 0.92 -3.53
CA GLY A 269 -9.54 2.05 -2.73
C GLY A 269 -10.71 2.75 -2.04
N PHE A 270 -11.81 3.00 -2.75
CA PHE A 270 -13.02 3.57 -2.15
C PHE A 270 -13.59 2.67 -1.05
N ILE A 271 -13.74 1.38 -1.33
CA ILE A 271 -14.22 0.40 -0.35
C ILE A 271 -13.33 0.44 0.89
N GLY A 272 -12.01 0.40 0.71
CA GLY A 272 -11.05 0.42 1.80
C GLY A 272 -11.14 1.68 2.66
N VAL A 273 -11.13 2.87 2.04
CA VAL A 273 -11.12 4.14 2.77
C VAL A 273 -12.46 4.47 3.40
N ILE A 274 -13.57 4.28 2.68
CA ILE A 274 -14.90 4.57 3.22
C ILE A 274 -15.16 3.67 4.42
N THR A 275 -14.84 2.38 4.28
CA THR A 275 -15.05 1.43 5.37
C THR A 275 -14.10 1.68 6.53
N ALA A 276 -12.82 1.94 6.28
CA ALA A 276 -11.87 2.28 7.34
C ALA A 276 -12.28 3.57 8.07
N THR A 277 -12.68 4.61 7.34
CA THR A 277 -13.15 5.88 7.93
C THR A 277 -14.41 5.66 8.76
N ALA A 278 -15.37 4.87 8.28
CA ALA A 278 -16.61 4.57 9.00
C ALA A 278 -16.34 3.77 10.29
N ILE A 279 -15.51 2.73 10.23
CA ILE A 279 -15.14 1.91 11.39
C ILE A 279 -14.30 2.73 12.38
N GLY A 280 -13.34 3.53 11.89
CA GLY A 280 -12.53 4.41 12.72
C GLY A 280 -13.39 5.43 13.46
N TYR A 281 -14.33 6.07 12.77
CA TYR A 281 -15.31 6.96 13.37
C TYR A 281 -16.15 6.24 14.45
N ALA A 282 -16.68 5.06 14.13
CA ALA A 282 -17.54 4.32 15.06
C ALA A 282 -16.78 3.86 16.31
N ILE A 283 -15.53 3.38 16.18
CA ILE A 283 -14.68 2.99 17.32
C ILE A 283 -14.33 4.21 18.17
N SER A 284 -13.87 5.29 17.53
CA SER A 284 -13.38 6.47 18.24
C SER A 284 -14.49 7.22 18.99
N THR A 285 -15.69 7.29 18.43
CA THR A 285 -16.87 7.92 19.07
C THR A 285 -17.60 7.02 20.06
N GLY A 286 -17.14 5.77 20.24
CA GLY A 286 -17.74 4.80 21.16
C GLY A 286 -19.04 4.14 20.66
N VAL A 287 -19.46 4.41 19.42
CA VAL A 287 -20.61 3.75 18.78
C VAL A 287 -20.36 2.24 18.58
N LEU A 288 -19.11 1.86 18.27
CA LEU A 288 -18.68 0.48 18.11
C LEU A 288 -17.65 0.12 19.20
N PRO A 289 -18.03 -0.71 20.19
CA PRO A 289 -17.07 -1.21 21.16
C PRO A 289 -15.98 -2.06 20.49
N ILE A 290 -14.73 -1.85 20.88
CA ILE A 290 -13.58 -2.53 20.26
C ILE A 290 -13.62 -4.06 20.38
N TRP A 291 -14.23 -4.59 21.44
CA TRP A 291 -14.39 -6.03 21.62
C TRP A 291 -15.40 -6.62 20.62
N LEU A 292 -16.46 -5.87 20.29
CA LEU A 292 -17.45 -6.29 19.30
C LEU A 292 -16.83 -6.27 17.90
N TRP A 293 -16.00 -5.27 17.62
CA TRP A 293 -15.16 -5.22 16.42
C TRP A 293 -14.23 -6.45 16.32
N ALA A 294 -13.53 -6.81 17.39
CA ALA A 294 -12.61 -7.94 17.40
C ALA A 294 -13.32 -9.28 17.10
N ILE A 295 -14.51 -9.48 17.66
CA ILE A 295 -15.37 -10.65 17.37
C ILE A 295 -15.74 -10.67 15.88
N ALA A 296 -16.22 -9.54 15.35
CA ALA A 296 -16.66 -9.45 13.95
C ALA A 296 -15.51 -9.71 12.97
N VAL A 297 -14.33 -9.13 13.19
CA VAL A 297 -13.16 -9.35 12.33
C VAL A 297 -12.66 -10.79 12.40
N THR A 298 -12.66 -11.41 13.58
CA THR A 298 -12.29 -12.82 13.73
C THR A 298 -13.28 -13.73 12.99
N GLY A 299 -14.58 -13.44 13.09
CA GLY A 299 -15.62 -14.15 12.33
C GLY A 299 -15.46 -14.01 10.82
N LEU A 300 -15.15 -12.79 10.34
CA LEU A 300 -14.87 -12.54 8.93
C LEU A 300 -13.64 -13.34 8.45
N ALA A 301 -12.53 -13.27 9.19
CA ALA A 301 -11.32 -14.01 8.87
C ALA A 301 -11.58 -15.53 8.79
N PHE A 302 -12.34 -16.07 9.74
CA PHE A 302 -12.73 -17.48 9.74
C PHE A 302 -13.60 -17.85 8.53
N ALA A 303 -14.59 -17.02 8.19
CA ALA A 303 -15.46 -17.23 7.04
C ALA A 303 -14.69 -17.21 5.71
N VAL A 304 -13.78 -16.24 5.55
CA VAL A 304 -12.92 -16.12 4.36
C VAL A 304 -11.98 -17.31 4.25
N ASN A 305 -11.32 -17.70 5.34
CA ASN A 305 -10.46 -18.87 5.36
C ASN A 305 -11.24 -20.16 5.01
N SER A 306 -12.45 -20.31 5.54
CA SER A 306 -13.34 -21.44 5.23
C SER A 306 -13.75 -21.46 3.76
N TYR A 307 -14.06 -20.30 3.17
CA TYR A 307 -14.38 -20.17 1.75
C TYR A 307 -13.19 -20.52 0.85
N MET A 308 -12.00 -19.98 1.15
CA MET A 308 -10.77 -20.25 0.39
C MET A 308 -10.39 -21.74 0.42
N ASN A 309 -10.51 -22.38 1.59
CA ASN A 309 -10.25 -23.82 1.72
C ASN A 309 -11.26 -24.67 0.92
N ARG A 310 -12.52 -24.23 0.82
CA ARG A 310 -13.51 -24.90 -0.04
C ARG A 310 -13.17 -24.75 -1.52
N MET A 311 -12.81 -23.56 -1.97
CA MET A 311 -12.43 -23.35 -3.37
C MET A 311 -11.23 -24.21 -3.74
N SER A 312 -10.15 -24.19 -2.94
CA SER A 312 -8.96 -25.02 -3.16
C SER A 312 -9.31 -26.51 -3.28
N SER A 313 -10.22 -27.01 -2.43
CA SER A 313 -10.73 -28.38 -2.50
C SER A 313 -11.54 -28.67 -3.78
N GLU A 314 -12.28 -27.71 -4.32
CA GLU A 314 -13.07 -27.90 -5.54
C GLU A 314 -12.18 -27.83 -6.78
N THR A 315 -11.22 -26.90 -6.82
CA THR A 315 -10.26 -26.78 -7.92
C THR A 315 -9.37 -28.02 -8.02
N LEU A 316 -8.92 -28.60 -6.89
CA LEU A 316 -8.16 -29.87 -6.86
C LEU A 316 -8.97 -31.10 -7.24
N LYS A 317 -10.32 -31.05 -7.17
CA LYS A 317 -11.19 -32.16 -7.61
C LYS A 317 -11.56 -32.07 -9.08
N LEU A 318 -11.43 -30.89 -9.68
CA LEU A 318 -11.77 -30.62 -11.09
C LEU A 318 -10.55 -30.66 -12.02
N ALA A 319 -9.33 -30.58 -11.46
CA ALA A 319 -8.05 -30.78 -12.16
C ALA A 319 -7.60 -32.24 -12.11
#